data_AF-A0A4Q7AFR2-F1
#
_entry.id   AF-A0A4Q7AFR2-F1
#
_cell.length_a   1.000
_cell.length_b   1.000
_cell.length_c   1.000
_cell.angle_alpha   90.00
_cell.angle_beta   90.00
_cell.angle_gamma   90.00
#
_symmetry.space_group_name_H-M   'P 1'
#
loop_
_entity.id
_entity.type
_entity.pdbx_description
1 polymer ?
#
loop_
_entity_poly.entity_id
_entity_poly.type
_entity_poly.pdbx_seq_one_letter_code
_entity_poly.pdbx_strand_id
1 'polypeptide(L)'
;MINNYFINFDKLINFSVQDLLNEIDTAPKKVISEIKLIDLIFEKQSMTGVYVIFNKSDQAVYVGKTGSRAILERLAAHFDLRPNAFMNSFICALAGKRKRREGPHATAEELQDIYENALTHKLLFIQIPNSVEHKSKIGKIESILRRKLNTSLNSNRGQDKVSNDTLIQDL
;
A
#
# COMPACT_ATOMS: atom_id res chain seq x y z
N MET A 1 -11.37 20.56 -4.66
CA MET A 1 -11.05 19.71 -5.82
C MET A 1 -10.55 18.39 -5.28
N ILE A 2 -11.21 17.28 -5.62
CA ILE A 2 -10.86 15.96 -5.09
C ILE A 2 -9.66 15.46 -5.91
N ASN A 3 -8.46 15.67 -5.40
CA ASN A 3 -7.23 15.15 -6.00
C ASN A 3 -7.22 13.64 -5.73
N ASN A 4 -7.81 12.86 -6.63
CA ASN A 4 -8.03 11.43 -6.41
C ASN A 4 -6.75 10.66 -6.68
N TYR A 5 -5.82 10.65 -5.72
CA TYR A 5 -4.77 9.61 -5.62
C TYR A 5 -5.36 8.26 -5.18
N PHE A 6 -6.62 8.02 -5.54
CA PHE A 6 -7.30 6.77 -5.28
C PHE A 6 -8.12 6.30 -6.48
N ILE A 7 -8.19 4.99 -6.61
CA ILE A 7 -8.99 4.27 -7.61
C ILE A 7 -10.14 3.60 -6.87
N ASN A 8 -11.38 3.85 -7.29
CA ASN A 8 -12.53 3.14 -6.76
C ASN A 8 -12.61 1.72 -7.38
N PHE A 9 -12.74 0.70 -6.54
CA PHE A 9 -12.88 -0.70 -6.93
C PHE A 9 -14.00 -0.95 -7.94
N ASP A 10 -15.10 -0.20 -7.90
CA ASP A 10 -16.21 -0.38 -8.85
C ASP A 10 -15.78 -0.15 -10.30
N LYS A 11 -14.75 0.68 -10.54
CA LYS A 11 -14.17 0.89 -11.86
C LYS A 11 -13.34 -0.30 -12.34
N LEU A 12 -12.86 -1.12 -11.41
CA LEU A 12 -11.91 -2.19 -11.65
C LEU A 12 -12.59 -3.55 -11.84
N ILE A 13 -13.90 -3.67 -11.62
CA ILE A 13 -14.56 -4.99 -11.55
C ILE A 13 -14.36 -5.82 -12.83
N ASN A 14 -14.34 -5.16 -13.99
CA ASN A 14 -14.14 -5.77 -15.30
C ASN A 14 -12.70 -5.68 -15.82
N PHE A 15 -11.77 -5.16 -15.01
CA PHE A 15 -10.37 -5.06 -15.41
C PHE A 15 -9.72 -6.44 -15.31
N SER A 16 -8.82 -6.73 -16.24
CA SER A 16 -7.84 -7.78 -16.02
C SER A 16 -6.78 -7.33 -15.00
N VAL A 17 -5.94 -8.25 -14.52
CA VAL A 17 -4.75 -7.89 -13.74
C VAL A 17 -3.85 -6.95 -14.54
N GLN A 18 -3.71 -7.15 -15.86
CA GLN A 18 -2.91 -6.25 -16.69
C GLN A 18 -3.51 -4.83 -16.75
N ASP A 19 -4.82 -4.71 -16.88
CA ASP A 19 -5.51 -3.41 -16.91
C ASP A 19 -5.33 -2.68 -15.57
N LEU A 20 -5.41 -3.40 -14.45
CA LEU A 20 -5.12 -2.84 -13.14
C LEU A 20 -3.69 -2.30 -13.05
N LEU A 21 -2.70 -3.01 -13.59
CA LEU A 21 -1.31 -2.54 -13.58
C LEU A 21 -1.14 -1.28 -14.42
N ASN A 22 -1.78 -1.22 -15.60
CA ASN A 22 -1.76 -0.05 -16.47
C ASN A 22 -2.44 1.17 -15.80
N GLU A 23 -3.55 0.94 -15.10
CA GLU A 23 -4.23 1.99 -14.33
C GLU A 23 -3.35 2.50 -13.19
N ILE A 24 -2.64 1.61 -12.46
CA ILE A 24 -1.72 2.01 -11.39
C ILE A 24 -0.55 2.86 -11.91
N ASP A 25 -0.02 2.49 -13.08
CA ASP A 25 1.09 3.19 -13.72
C ASP A 25 0.68 4.63 -14.07
N THR A 26 -0.50 4.80 -14.67
CA THR A 26 -1.00 6.10 -15.15
C THR A 26 -1.72 6.94 -14.10
N ALA A 27 -2.22 6.33 -13.02
CA ALA A 27 -2.98 7.02 -12.00
C ALA A 27 -2.15 8.10 -11.27
N PRO A 28 -2.76 9.23 -10.90
CA PRO A 28 -2.11 10.26 -10.12
C PRO A 28 -1.75 9.73 -8.73
N LYS A 29 -0.56 10.11 -8.25
CA LYS A 29 0.00 9.68 -6.97
C LYS A 29 0.19 10.93 -6.11
N LYS A 30 0.02 10.82 -4.79
CA LYS A 30 0.15 11.95 -3.86
C LYS A 30 1.36 11.78 -2.94
N VAL A 31 2.17 12.82 -2.79
CA VAL A 31 3.29 12.80 -1.85
C VAL A 31 2.75 12.61 -0.42
N ILE A 32 3.37 11.72 0.35
CA ILE A 32 2.87 11.33 1.67
C ILE A 32 2.79 12.52 2.62
N SER A 33 3.79 13.41 2.63
CA SER A 33 3.78 14.63 3.45
C SER A 33 2.63 15.59 3.13
N GLU A 34 2.00 15.47 1.96
CA GLU A 34 0.90 16.33 1.51
C GLU A 34 -0.48 15.73 1.80
N ILE A 35 -0.54 14.48 2.27
CA ILE A 35 -1.79 13.79 2.60
C ILE A 35 -2.38 14.40 3.86
N LYS A 36 -3.59 14.94 3.74
CA LYS A 36 -4.35 15.45 4.88
C LYS A 36 -5.23 14.34 5.43
N LEU A 37 -5.51 14.41 6.72
CA LEU A 37 -6.43 13.49 7.40
C LEU A 37 -7.78 13.37 6.67
N ILE A 38 -8.34 14.51 6.23
CA ILE A 38 -9.62 14.56 5.53
C ILE A 38 -9.61 13.86 4.18
N ASP A 39 -8.44 13.71 3.54
CA ASP A 39 -8.32 13.02 2.27
C ASP A 39 -8.48 11.48 2.41
N LEU A 40 -8.30 10.96 3.63
CA LEU A 40 -8.41 9.53 3.96
C LEU A 40 -9.80 9.13 4.50
N ILE A 41 -10.74 10.08 4.44
CA ILE A 41 -12.14 9.92 4.82
C ILE A 41 -12.98 10.07 3.56
N PHE A 42 -13.69 9.00 3.19
CA PHE A 42 -14.60 8.99 2.04
C PHE A 42 -16.00 8.65 2.53
N GLU A 43 -17.01 9.41 2.09
CA GLU A 43 -18.42 9.19 2.52
C GLU A 43 -18.59 9.08 4.05
N LYS A 44 -17.86 9.91 4.80
CA LYS A 44 -17.85 9.92 6.28
C LYS A 44 -17.32 8.63 6.92
N GLN A 45 -16.64 7.78 6.16
CA GLN A 45 -16.00 6.56 6.65
C GLN A 45 -14.51 6.56 6.29
N SER A 46 -13.68 5.90 7.10
CA SER A 46 -12.29 5.71 6.70
C SER A 46 -12.19 4.63 5.64
N MET A 47 -11.31 4.85 4.67
CA MET A 47 -11.18 3.96 3.51
C MET A 47 -10.51 2.63 3.88
N THR A 48 -10.98 1.56 3.25
CA THR A 48 -10.37 0.22 3.24
C THR A 48 -9.91 -0.14 1.83
N GLY A 49 -8.94 -1.04 1.71
CA GLY A 49 -8.44 -1.51 0.42
C GLY A 49 -6.94 -1.77 0.40
N VAL A 50 -6.31 -1.46 -0.73
CA VAL A 50 -4.90 -1.75 -0.99
C VAL A 50 -4.20 -0.44 -1.35
N TYR A 51 -2.96 -0.26 -0.94
CA TYR A 51 -2.18 0.92 -1.32
C TYR A 51 -0.81 0.52 -1.84
N VAL A 52 -0.32 1.37 -2.73
CA VAL A 52 1.01 1.27 -3.32
C VAL A 52 1.79 2.53 -2.97
N ILE A 53 2.99 2.35 -2.46
CA ILE A 53 3.94 3.42 -2.17
C ILE A 53 5.00 3.42 -3.26
N PHE A 54 5.28 4.59 -3.80
CA PHE A 54 6.24 4.83 -4.87
C PHE A 54 7.39 5.70 -4.37
N ASN A 55 8.58 5.47 -4.91
CA ASN A 55 9.71 6.38 -4.71
C ASN A 55 9.55 7.66 -5.56
N LYS A 56 10.55 8.55 -5.49
CA LYS A 56 10.56 9.81 -6.27
C LYS A 56 10.54 9.59 -7.79
N SER A 57 11.03 8.44 -8.24
CA SER A 57 11.09 8.04 -9.65
C SER A 57 9.84 7.28 -10.12
N ASP A 58 8.74 7.34 -9.35
CA ASP A 58 7.47 6.64 -9.63
C ASP A 58 7.59 5.12 -9.75
N GLN A 59 8.62 4.52 -9.15
CA GLN A 59 8.73 3.07 -9.05
C GLN A 59 8.02 2.58 -7.79
N ALA A 60 7.17 1.56 -7.93
CA ALA A 60 6.51 0.92 -6.80
C ALA A 60 7.53 0.24 -5.89
N VAL A 61 7.63 0.69 -4.64
CA VAL A 61 8.60 0.17 -3.67
C VAL A 61 7.93 -0.65 -2.57
N TYR A 62 6.65 -0.39 -2.27
CA TYR A 62 5.92 -1.08 -1.23
C TYR A 62 4.43 -1.17 -1.57
N VAL A 63 3.80 -2.29 -1.23
CA VAL A 63 2.36 -2.49 -1.30
C VAL A 63 1.89 -2.97 0.07
N GLY A 64 0.79 -2.40 0.54
CA GLY A 64 0.14 -2.85 1.76
C GLY A 64 -1.38 -2.79 1.64
N LYS A 65 -2.06 -3.18 2.72
CA LYS A 65 -3.52 -3.26 2.74
C LYS A 65 -4.13 -2.81 4.05
N THR A 66 -5.39 -2.42 3.97
CA THR A 66 -6.28 -2.05 5.07
C THR A 66 -7.59 -2.81 4.92
N GLY A 67 -8.05 -3.44 5.99
CA GLY A 67 -9.31 -4.20 5.99
C GLY A 67 -10.01 -4.11 7.34
N SER A 68 -9.35 -4.59 8.40
CA SER A 68 -9.86 -4.47 9.77
C SER A 68 -9.55 -3.11 10.43
N ARG A 69 -8.55 -2.39 9.92
CA ARG A 69 -8.18 -1.04 10.35
C ARG A 69 -8.32 -0.07 9.20
N ALA A 70 -8.74 1.14 9.51
CA ALA A 70 -8.75 2.30 8.64
C ALA A 70 -7.38 2.55 7.97
N ILE A 71 -7.39 3.09 6.74
CA ILE A 71 -6.14 3.55 6.09
C ILE A 71 -5.42 4.60 6.92
N LEU A 72 -6.15 5.46 7.63
CA LEU A 72 -5.57 6.45 8.52
C LEU A 72 -4.63 5.81 9.55
N GLU A 73 -5.13 4.82 10.29
CA GLU A 73 -4.37 4.12 11.32
C GLU A 73 -3.20 3.35 10.71
N ARG A 74 -3.42 2.71 9.55
CA ARG A 74 -2.41 1.88 8.92
C ARG A 74 -1.26 2.71 8.36
N LEU A 75 -1.59 3.81 7.68
CA LEU A 75 -0.60 4.69 7.08
C LEU A 75 0.24 5.34 8.18
N ALA A 76 -0.37 5.90 9.22
CA ALA A 76 0.36 6.47 10.35
C ALA A 76 1.29 5.44 11.02
N ALA A 77 0.82 4.20 11.22
CA ALA A 77 1.63 3.16 11.86
C ALA A 77 2.85 2.72 11.04
N HIS A 78 2.91 3.03 9.73
CA HIS A 78 4.11 2.83 8.94
C HIS A 78 5.25 3.78 9.31
N PHE A 79 4.96 4.91 9.94
CA PHE A 79 5.91 5.95 10.33
C PHE A 79 6.24 5.93 11.83
N ASP A 80 5.84 4.87 12.54
CA ASP A 80 6.12 4.72 13.97
C ASP A 80 7.61 4.41 14.19
N LEU A 81 8.28 5.32 14.88
CA LEU A 81 9.72 5.30 15.16
C LEU A 81 10.11 4.36 16.30
N ARG A 82 9.16 3.75 17.01
CA ARG A 82 9.49 2.78 18.06
C ARG A 82 10.02 1.50 17.41
N PRO A 83 11.23 1.00 17.76
CA PRO A 83 11.83 -0.19 17.15
C PRO A 83 10.91 -1.42 17.08
N ASN A 84 10.05 -1.57 18.08
CA ASN A 84 9.15 -2.72 18.23
C ASN A 84 7.69 -2.45 17.79
N ALA A 85 7.37 -1.27 17.24
CA ALA A 85 6.01 -0.90 16.87
C ALA A 85 5.42 -1.79 15.78
N PHE A 86 4.41 -2.59 16.08
CA PHE A 86 3.92 -3.72 15.26
C PHE A 86 3.84 -3.49 13.73
N MET A 87 3.45 -2.31 13.25
CA MET A 87 3.14 -2.05 11.84
C MET A 87 4.13 -1.14 11.08
N ASN A 88 5.28 -0.80 11.65
CA ASN A 88 6.30 0.06 11.02
C ASN A 88 7.15 -0.65 9.93
N SER A 89 6.59 -1.64 9.24
CA SER A 89 7.34 -2.47 8.28
C SER A 89 7.91 -1.69 7.09
N PHE A 90 7.22 -0.64 6.64
CA PHE A 90 7.67 0.21 5.53
C PHE A 90 8.93 1.01 5.92
N ILE A 91 8.87 1.77 7.01
CA ILE A 91 10.01 2.56 7.49
C ILE A 91 11.20 1.67 7.89
N CYS A 92 10.96 0.51 8.51
CA CYS A 92 12.03 -0.46 8.75
C CYS A 92 12.68 -0.98 7.44
N ALA A 93 11.87 -1.27 6.42
CA ALA A 93 12.38 -1.74 5.14
C ALA A 93 13.19 -0.65 4.42
N LEU A 94 12.78 0.62 4.51
CA LEU A 94 13.58 1.76 4.03
C LEU A 94 14.93 1.87 4.74
N ALA A 95 15.00 1.55 6.03
CA ALA A 95 16.25 1.46 6.78
C ALA A 95 17.08 0.19 6.44
N GLY A 96 16.68 -0.59 5.43
CA GLY A 96 17.34 -1.84 5.05
C GLY A 96 17.14 -2.99 6.05
N LYS A 97 16.21 -2.85 7.01
CA LYS A 97 15.92 -3.85 8.04
C LYS A 97 14.65 -4.63 7.71
N ARG A 98 14.55 -5.86 8.21
CA ARG A 98 13.33 -6.67 8.09
C ARG A 98 12.78 -6.97 9.47
N LYS A 99 11.49 -6.76 9.67
CA LYS A 99 10.77 -7.27 10.84
C LYS A 99 10.67 -8.79 10.77
N ARG A 100 11.72 -9.47 11.19
CA ARG A 100 11.75 -10.90 11.50
C ARG A 100 11.96 -11.04 13.00
N ARG A 101 11.47 -12.12 13.60
CA ARG A 101 11.68 -12.40 15.04
C ARG A 101 13.16 -12.47 15.44
N GLU A 102 14.03 -12.78 14.48
CA GLU A 102 15.45 -13.09 14.72
C GLU A 102 16.40 -12.17 13.92
N GLY A 103 15.90 -11.06 13.35
CA GLY A 103 16.71 -10.12 12.56
C GLY A 103 17.08 -8.86 13.33
N PRO A 104 18.10 -8.10 12.89
CA PRO A 104 18.41 -6.81 13.48
C PRO A 104 17.20 -5.88 13.30
N HIS A 105 16.65 -5.42 14.42
CA HIS A 105 15.62 -4.41 14.44
C HIS A 105 16.25 -3.05 14.13
N ALA A 106 15.50 -2.20 13.42
CA ALA A 106 15.92 -0.82 13.23
C ALA A 106 15.93 -0.11 14.60
N THR A 107 16.98 0.64 14.92
CA THR A 107 16.98 1.49 16.13
C THR A 107 16.10 2.72 15.93
N ALA A 108 15.79 3.43 17.01
CA ALA A 108 15.01 4.66 16.89
C ALA A 108 15.75 5.72 16.07
N GLU A 109 17.08 5.80 16.21
CA GLU A 109 17.97 6.69 15.47
C GLU A 109 17.96 6.35 13.97
N GLU A 110 18.14 5.07 13.60
CA GLU A 110 18.09 4.64 12.20
C GLU A 110 16.73 4.98 11.54
N LEU A 111 15.63 4.86 12.30
CA LEU A 111 14.29 5.20 11.83
C LEU A 111 14.09 6.72 11.71
N GLN A 112 14.65 7.49 12.63
CA GLN A 112 14.62 8.96 12.61
C GLN A 112 15.38 9.50 11.39
N ASP A 113 16.55 8.95 11.08
CA ASP A 113 17.41 9.38 9.97
C ASP A 113 16.73 9.23 8.59
N ILE A 114 15.87 8.22 8.46
CA ILE A 114 15.18 7.94 7.19
C ILE A 114 13.74 8.45 7.15
N TYR A 115 13.23 9.05 8.23
CA TYR A 115 11.86 9.53 8.36
C TYR A 115 11.51 10.58 7.30
N GLU A 116 12.34 11.61 7.14
CA GLU A 116 12.14 12.67 6.14
C GLU A 116 12.14 12.10 4.72
N ASN A 117 13.03 11.14 4.43
CA ASN A 117 13.02 10.44 3.14
C ASN A 117 11.72 9.65 2.94
N ALA A 118 11.25 8.95 3.97
CA ALA A 118 9.99 8.20 3.92
C ALA A 118 8.79 9.10 3.56
N LEU A 119 8.75 10.34 4.07
CA LEU A 119 7.70 11.32 3.78
C LEU A 119 7.68 11.82 2.32
N THR A 120 8.82 11.74 1.60
CA THR A 120 8.90 12.14 0.19
C THR A 120 8.35 11.12 -0.80
N HIS A 121 7.99 9.93 -0.32
CA HIS A 121 7.38 8.90 -1.16
C HIS A 121 5.96 9.30 -1.56
N LYS A 122 5.44 8.69 -2.62
CA LYS A 122 4.09 8.94 -3.11
C LYS A 122 3.17 7.75 -2.81
N LEU A 123 1.88 8.00 -2.63
CA LEU A 123 0.85 7.02 -2.34
C LEU A 123 -0.18 6.99 -3.49
N LEU A 124 -0.58 5.78 -3.88
CA LEU A 124 -1.82 5.50 -4.60
C LEU A 124 -2.66 4.55 -3.76
N PHE A 125 -3.96 4.81 -3.65
CA PHE A 125 -4.87 3.98 -2.86
C PHE A 125 -5.96 3.35 -3.73
N ILE A 126 -6.13 2.04 -3.70
CA ILE A 126 -7.25 1.36 -4.33
C ILE A 126 -8.31 1.17 -3.25
N GLN A 127 -9.37 1.97 -3.32
CA GLN A 127 -10.48 1.91 -2.40
C GLN A 127 -11.37 0.73 -2.71
N ILE A 128 -11.45 -0.19 -1.75
CA ILE A 128 -12.28 -1.38 -1.83
C ILE A 128 -13.33 -1.30 -0.72
N PRO A 129 -14.63 -1.37 -1.04
CA PRO A 129 -15.69 -1.31 -0.03
C PRO A 129 -15.51 -2.35 1.08
N ASN A 130 -15.85 -1.98 2.30
CA ASN A 130 -15.74 -2.86 3.47
C ASN A 130 -16.92 -3.84 3.59
N SER A 131 -17.23 -4.58 2.52
CA SER A 131 -18.26 -5.63 2.55
C SER A 131 -17.65 -7.02 2.75
N VAL A 132 -18.46 -7.99 3.18
CA VAL A 132 -18.03 -9.39 3.38
C VAL A 132 -17.43 -9.97 2.09
N GLU A 133 -18.07 -9.70 0.96
CA GLU A 133 -17.63 -10.15 -0.37
C GLU A 133 -16.23 -9.57 -0.71
N HIS A 134 -16.08 -8.26 -0.57
CA HIS A 134 -14.88 -7.54 -0.98
C HIS A 134 -13.66 -7.75 -0.06
N LYS A 135 -13.87 -8.09 1.22
CA LYS A 135 -12.76 -8.36 2.16
C LYS A 135 -11.82 -9.46 1.68
N SER A 136 -12.34 -10.48 1.01
CA SER A 136 -11.53 -11.56 0.44
C SER A 136 -10.63 -11.07 -0.70
N LYS A 137 -11.14 -10.12 -1.50
CA LYS A 137 -10.46 -9.51 -2.66
C LYS A 137 -9.29 -8.62 -2.24
N ILE A 138 -9.40 -7.88 -1.13
CA ILE A 138 -8.30 -7.02 -0.62
C ILE A 138 -7.00 -7.81 -0.46
N GLY A 139 -7.07 -9.02 0.11
CA GLY A 139 -5.90 -9.85 0.32
C GLY A 139 -5.30 -10.38 -0.98
N LYS A 140 -6.14 -10.76 -1.94
CA LYS A 140 -5.72 -11.28 -3.24
C LYS A 140 -5.08 -10.19 -4.11
N ILE A 141 -5.69 -9.01 -4.16
CA ILE A 141 -5.17 -7.85 -4.89
C ILE A 141 -3.82 -7.41 -4.32
N GLU A 142 -3.68 -7.28 -2.99
CA GLU A 142 -2.38 -6.96 -2.36
C GLU A 142 -1.30 -7.99 -2.73
N SER A 143 -1.64 -9.28 -2.71
CA SER A 143 -0.72 -10.36 -3.08
C SER A 143 -0.28 -10.25 -4.55
N ILE A 144 -1.22 -10.02 -5.47
CA ILE A 144 -0.94 -9.84 -6.90
C ILE A 144 -0.04 -8.64 -7.12
N LEU A 145 -0.41 -7.47 -6.58
CA LEU A 145 0.35 -6.23 -6.78
C LEU A 145 1.77 -6.33 -6.24
N ARG A 146 1.98 -6.91 -5.05
CA ARG A 146 3.33 -7.13 -4.50
C ARG A 146 4.27 -7.86 -5.44
N ARG A 147 3.74 -8.81 -6.21
CA ARG A 147 4.55 -9.61 -7.14
C ARG A 147 4.67 -8.97 -8.50
N LYS A 148 3.56 -8.51 -9.08
CA LYS A 148 3.55 -7.94 -10.44
C LYS A 148 4.28 -6.60 -10.50
N LEU A 149 4.24 -5.81 -9.42
CA LEU A 149 4.97 -4.54 -9.33
C LEU A 149 6.43 -4.69 -8.87
N ASN A 150 6.91 -5.92 -8.61
CA ASN A 150 8.29 -6.20 -8.18
C ASN A 150 8.80 -5.29 -7.05
N THR A 151 8.00 -5.11 -5.99
CA THR A 151 8.30 -4.13 -4.94
C THR A 151 9.54 -4.50 -4.13
N SER A 152 10.47 -3.57 -3.99
CA SER A 152 11.76 -3.81 -3.32
C SER A 152 11.68 -3.89 -1.78
N LEU A 153 10.66 -3.28 -1.16
CA LEU A 153 10.53 -3.17 0.30
C LEU A 153 9.52 -4.16 0.90
N ASN A 154 8.74 -4.87 0.09
CA ASN A 154 7.99 -6.01 0.59
C ASN A 154 8.89 -7.23 0.73
N SER A 155 8.59 -8.09 1.70
CA SER A 155 9.21 -9.42 1.74
C SER A 155 8.58 -10.32 0.69
N ASN A 156 9.36 -10.97 -0.17
CA ASN A 156 8.83 -11.95 -1.12
C ASN A 156 8.10 -13.07 -0.39
N ARG A 157 6.84 -13.35 -0.77
CA ARG A 157 6.04 -14.46 -0.26
C ARG A 157 5.49 -15.26 -1.44
N GLY A 158 6.14 -16.39 -1.74
CA GLY A 158 5.65 -17.41 -2.68
C GLY A 158 5.46 -16.96 -4.13
N GLN A 159 5.13 -17.93 -4.99
CA GLN A 159 4.65 -17.69 -6.35
C GLN A 159 3.11 -17.85 -6.34
N ASP A 160 2.34 -16.86 -6.83
CA ASP A 160 0.98 -17.18 -7.32
C ASP A 160 1.04 -17.35 -8.83
N LYS A 161 0.17 -18.24 -9.29
CA LYS A 161 -0.07 -18.56 -10.69
C LYS A 161 -1.18 -17.70 -11.33
N VAL A 162 -1.54 -16.55 -10.73
CA VAL A 162 -2.60 -15.69 -11.28
C VAL A 162 -2.14 -15.09 -12.60
N SER A 163 -2.90 -15.36 -13.66
CA SER A 163 -2.65 -14.86 -15.01
C SER A 163 -2.85 -13.35 -15.08
N ASN A 164 -2.18 -12.70 -16.02
CA ASN A 164 -2.42 -11.28 -16.30
C ASN A 164 -3.83 -11.03 -16.85
N ASP A 165 -4.44 -12.04 -17.49
CA ASP A 165 -5.77 -11.95 -18.08
C ASP A 165 -6.91 -12.26 -17.08
N THR A 166 -6.57 -12.66 -15.85
CA THR A 166 -7.59 -12.91 -14.81
C THR A 166 -8.32 -11.61 -14.48
N LEU A 167 -9.65 -11.64 -14.50
CA LEU A 167 -10.47 -10.48 -14.15
C LEU A 167 -10.45 -10.25 -12.64
N ILE A 168 -10.48 -8.99 -12.23
CA ILE A 168 -10.48 -8.59 -10.82
C ILE A 168 -11.71 -9.11 -10.08
N GLN A 169 -12.87 -9.21 -10.74
CA GLN A 169 -14.07 -9.80 -10.14
C GLN A 169 -13.95 -11.30 -9.82
N ASP A 170 -13.09 -12.02 -10.55
CA ASP A 170 -12.88 -13.48 -10.40
C ASP A 170 -11.82 -13.81 -9.34
N LEU A 171 -11.17 -12.78 -8.78
CA LEU A 171 -10.32 -12.88 -7.60
C LEU A 171 -11.19 -13.11 -6.37
#